data_AF-A0A497D362-F1
#
_entry.id   AF-A0A497D362-F1
#
_cell.length_a   1.000
_cell.length_b   1.000
_cell.length_c   1.000
_cell.angle_alpha   90.00
_cell.angle_beta   90.00
_cell.angle_gamma   90.00
#
_symmetry.space_group_name_H-M   'P 1'
#
loop_
_entity.id
_entity.type
_entity.pdbx_description
1 polymer ?
#
loop_
_entity_poly.entity_id
_entity_poly.type
_entity_poly.pdbx_seq_one_letter_code
_entity_poly.pdbx_strand_id
1 'polypeptide(L)'
;MEKEKKKVNKIRKLAGNHHRMRIFFLKHLPMAFFAGLKITEINREKASVTVPYKYLNKNPFRSVYFAVLSMAAELSTGILAMAAISDFSVPVSMLV
;
A
#
# COMPACT_ATOMS: atom_id res chain seq x y z
N MET A 1 20.35 -19.56 17.67
CA MET A 1 19.32 -19.55 16.61
C MET A 1 17.96 -19.61 17.28
N GLU A 2 17.48 -18.47 17.76
CA GLU A 2 16.21 -18.41 18.47
C GLU A 2 15.07 -18.24 17.47
N LYS A 3 14.17 -19.22 17.43
CA LYS A 3 12.97 -19.20 16.60
C LYS A 3 12.00 -18.17 17.19
N GLU A 4 12.14 -16.91 16.82
CA GLU A 4 11.12 -15.89 17.04
C GLU A 4 9.82 -16.36 16.36
N LYS A 5 8.82 -16.68 17.18
CA LYS A 5 7.44 -16.91 16.72
C LYS A 5 7.01 -15.67 15.91
N LYS A 6 6.93 -15.80 14.58
CA LYS A 6 6.47 -14.72 13.69
C LYS A 6 5.09 -14.23 14.13
N LYS A 7 5.06 -13.15 14.89
CA LYS A 7 3.83 -12.40 15.18
C LYS A 7 3.22 -12.02 13.84
N VAL A 8 1.95 -12.35 13.61
CA VAL A 8 1.29 -12.06 12.34
C VAL A 8 1.26 -10.54 12.15
N ASN A 9 2.02 -10.07 11.16
CA ASN A 9 2.15 -8.66 10.87
C ASN A 9 0.79 -8.06 10.48
N LYS A 10 0.29 -7.10 11.28
CA LYS A 10 -1.04 -6.50 11.13
C LYS A 10 -1.17 -5.77 9.79
N ILE A 11 -0.10 -5.12 9.33
CA ILE A 11 -0.06 -4.40 8.05
C ILE A 11 -0.21 -5.39 6.89
N ARG A 12 0.57 -6.47 6.87
CA ARG A 12 0.45 -7.50 5.81
C ARG A 12 -0.93 -8.15 5.82
N LYS A 13 -1.52 -8.41 6.99
CA LYS A 13 -2.88 -8.96 7.13
C LYS A 13 -3.96 -8.00 6.60
N LEU A 14 -3.81 -6.70 6.84
CA LEU A 14 -4.71 -5.67 6.31
C LEU A 14 -4.60 -5.58 4.79
N ALA A 15 -3.37 -5.45 4.29
CA ALA A 15 -3.05 -5.31 2.87
C ALA A 15 -3.50 -6.53 2.04
N GLY A 16 -3.38 -7.74 2.60
CA GLY A 16 -3.86 -8.97 1.96
C GLY A 16 -5.38 -9.10 1.89
N ASN A 17 -6.16 -8.29 2.62
CA ASN A 17 -7.62 -8.30 2.57
C ASN A 17 -8.16 -7.10 1.79
N HIS A 18 -8.59 -7.34 0.56
CA HIS A 18 -9.04 -6.29 -0.35
C HIS A 18 -10.19 -5.43 0.19
N HIS A 19 -11.20 -6.04 0.83
CA HIS A 19 -12.36 -5.30 1.35
C HIS A 19 -11.96 -4.41 2.53
N ARG A 20 -11.16 -4.93 3.46
CA ARG A 20 -10.65 -4.15 4.59
C ARG A 20 -9.77 -3.00 4.11
N MET A 21 -8.94 -3.24 3.10
CA MET A 21 -8.08 -2.20 2.54
C MET A 21 -8.88 -1.11 1.82
N ARG A 22 -9.94 -1.47 1.09
CA ARG A 22 -10.86 -0.49 0.48
C ARG A 22 -11.57 0.38 1.51
N ILE A 23 -12.02 -0.21 2.62
CA ILE A 23 -12.62 0.55 3.72
C ILE A 23 -11.57 1.47 4.37
N PHE A 24 -10.33 0.99 4.54
CA PHE A 24 -9.23 1.82 5.04
C PHE A 24 -8.96 3.03 4.14
N PHE A 25 -8.85 2.82 2.81
CA PHE A 25 -8.69 3.93 1.88
C PHE A 25 -9.87 4.90 1.92
N LEU A 26 -11.11 4.39 1.94
CA LEU A 26 -12.28 5.27 2.02
C LEU A 26 -12.25 6.17 3.26
N LYS A 27 -11.75 5.67 4.40
CA LYS A 27 -11.69 6.40 5.67
C LYS A 27 -10.48 7.33 5.80
N HIS A 28 -9.30 6.90 5.35
CA HIS A 28 -8.03 7.56 5.67
C HIS A 28 -7.28 8.09 4.43
N LEU A 29 -7.57 7.57 3.24
CA LEU A 29 -6.93 7.99 2.00
C LEU A 29 -7.94 7.96 0.83
N PRO A 30 -8.97 8.84 0.87
CA PRO A 30 -10.10 8.76 -0.06
C PRO A 30 -9.67 8.90 -1.52
N MET A 31 -8.63 9.69 -1.79
CA MET A 31 -8.04 9.78 -3.14
C MET A 31 -7.55 8.43 -3.66
N ALA A 32 -6.94 7.59 -2.82
CA ALA A 32 -6.53 6.26 -3.24
C ALA A 32 -7.73 5.34 -3.53
N PHE A 33 -8.84 5.52 -2.81
CA PHE A 33 -10.08 4.81 -3.10
C PHE A 33 -10.68 5.23 -4.45
N PHE A 34 -10.78 6.54 -4.73
CA PHE A 34 -11.35 7.06 -5.97
C PHE A 34 -10.47 6.78 -7.19
N ALA A 35 -9.15 6.91 -7.04
CA ALA A 35 -8.20 6.46 -8.05
C ALA A 35 -8.23 4.94 -8.24
N GLY A 36 -8.77 4.19 -7.27
CA GLY A 36 -8.93 2.75 -7.36
C GLY A 36 -7.62 1.98 -7.19
N LEU A 37 -6.70 2.50 -6.37
CA LEU A 37 -5.48 1.79 -6.03
C LEU A 37 -5.81 0.46 -5.37
N LYS A 38 -5.04 -0.57 -5.73
CA LYS A 38 -5.17 -1.91 -5.16
C LYS A 38 -3.79 -2.50 -4.93
N ILE A 39 -3.57 -3.01 -3.72
CA ILE A 39 -2.40 -3.83 -3.41
C ILE A 39 -2.66 -5.22 -3.96
N THR A 40 -1.81 -5.67 -4.88
CA THR A 40 -1.93 -6.98 -5.52
C THR A 40 -1.08 -8.02 -4.82
N GLU A 41 0.06 -7.62 -4.26
CA GLU A 41 0.97 -8.49 -3.54
C GLU A 41 1.67 -7.70 -2.43
N ILE A 42 1.92 -8.36 -1.30
CA ILE A 42 2.83 -7.87 -0.27
C ILE A 42 3.50 -9.06 0.41
N ASN A 43 4.82 -9.05 0.43
CA ASN A 43 5.61 -10.04 1.14
C ASN A 43 6.76 -9.36 1.91
N ARG A 44 7.88 -10.05 2.15
CA ARG A 44 9.04 -9.46 2.84
C ARG A 44 9.98 -8.68 1.93
N GLU A 45 9.99 -9.01 0.64
CA GLU A 45 10.94 -8.52 -0.35
C GLU A 45 10.32 -7.46 -1.26
N LYS A 46 9.00 -7.54 -1.50
CA LYS A 46 8.29 -6.63 -2.40
C LYS A 46 6.85 -6.36 -1.97
N ALA A 47 6.34 -5.23 -2.43
CA ALA A 47 4.93 -4.92 -2.48
C ALA A 47 4.57 -4.40 -3.88
N SER A 48 3.42 -4.78 -4.39
CA SER A 48 2.95 -4.40 -5.72
C SER A 48 1.58 -3.76 -5.63
N VAL A 49 1.44 -2.62 -6.31
CA VAL A 49 0.23 -1.82 -6.36
C VAL A 49 -0.17 -1.64 -7.81
N THR A 50 -1.47 -1.73 -8.08
CA THR A 50 -2.06 -1.45 -9.39
C THR A 50 -3.04 -0.29 -9.29
N VAL A 51 -3.18 0.43 -10.40
CA VAL A 51 -4.17 1.49 -10.57
C VAL A 51 -4.85 1.32 -11.94
N PRO A 52 -6.20 1.33 -12.02
CA PRO A 52 -6.91 1.09 -13.27
C PRO A 52 -6.89 2.32 -14.17
N TYR A 53 -6.93 2.11 -15.49
CA TYR A 53 -7.04 3.20 -16.46
C TYR A 53 -8.49 3.75 -16.56
N LYS A 54 -8.87 4.64 -15.63
CA LYS A 54 -10.21 5.25 -15.52
C LYS A 54 -10.20 6.73 -15.84
N TYR A 55 -11.37 7.33 -16.08
CA TYR A 55 -11.52 8.76 -16.36
C TYR A 55 -10.72 9.65 -15.38
N LEU A 56 -10.89 9.45 -14.06
CA LEU A 56 -10.16 10.22 -13.03
C LEU A 56 -8.63 10.02 -13.06
N ASN A 57 -8.15 8.91 -13.62
CA ASN A 57 -6.73 8.56 -13.61
C ASN A 57 -6.02 8.97 -14.89
N LYS A 58 -6.72 9.55 -15.85
CA LYS A 58 -6.20 9.89 -17.18
C LYS A 58 -5.68 11.32 -17.22
N ASN A 59 -4.77 11.54 -18.15
CA ASN A 59 -4.35 12.86 -18.60
C ASN A 59 -4.89 13.13 -20.02
N PRO A 60 -4.80 14.36 -20.56
CA PRO A 60 -5.31 14.69 -21.90
C PRO A 60 -4.54 14.02 -23.05
N PHE A 61 -3.47 13.26 -22.76
CA PHE A 61 -2.64 12.53 -23.71
C PHE A 61 -2.98 11.04 -23.78
N ARG A 62 -4.13 10.64 -23.22
CA ARG A 62 -4.61 9.24 -23.18
C ARG A 62 -3.70 8.29 -22.41
N SER A 63 -2.91 8.76 -21.45
CA SER A 63 -2.15 7.90 -20.53
C SER A 63 -2.55 8.14 -19.07
N VAL A 64 -1.97 7.36 -18.14
CA VAL A 64 -2.20 7.56 -16.70
C VAL A 64 -1.50 8.85 -16.26
N TYR A 65 -2.18 9.68 -15.48
CA TYR A 65 -1.61 10.92 -14.96
C TYR A 65 -0.45 10.63 -14.00
N PHE A 66 0.63 11.41 -14.10
CA PHE A 66 1.87 11.11 -13.37
C PHE A 66 1.65 11.09 -11.85
N ALA A 67 0.82 11.99 -11.29
CA ALA A 67 0.57 12.02 -9.85
C ALA A 67 -0.13 10.75 -9.35
N VAL A 68 -0.95 10.12 -10.21
CA VAL A 68 -1.59 8.83 -9.89
C VAL A 68 -0.56 7.70 -9.88
N LEU A 69 0.42 7.74 -10.79
CA LEU A 69 1.55 6.81 -10.78
C LEU A 69 2.45 7.03 -9.56
N SER A 70 2.75 8.29 -9.21
CA SER A 70 3.51 8.65 -8.01
C SER A 70 2.81 8.14 -6.74
N MET A 71 1.50 8.31 -6.64
CA MET A 71 0.70 7.77 -5.52
C MET A 71 0.78 6.25 -5.42
N ALA A 72 0.73 5.54 -6.55
CA ALA A 72 0.86 4.08 -6.58
C ALA A 72 2.27 3.63 -6.18
N ALA A 73 3.30 4.37 -6.59
CA ALA A 73 4.69 4.10 -6.22
C ALA A 73 4.98 4.39 -4.75
N GLU A 74 4.49 5.51 -4.22
CA GLU A 74 4.61 5.86 -2.80
C GLU A 74 3.90 4.82 -1.92
N LEU A 75 2.70 4.39 -2.30
CA LEU A 75 2.00 3.34 -1.56
C LEU A 75 2.76 2.01 -1.59
N SER A 76 3.37 1.63 -2.72
CA SER A 76 4.07 0.35 -2.84
C SER A 76 5.33 0.32 -1.98
N THR A 77 6.11 1.40 -1.93
CA THR A 77 7.30 1.49 -1.08
C THR A 77 6.95 1.72 0.38
N GLY A 78 6.00 2.63 0.65
CA GLY A 78 5.57 3.00 1.99
C GLY A 78 4.97 1.83 2.76
N ILE A 79 4.10 1.03 2.12
CA ILE A 79 3.51 -0.12 2.82
C ILE A 79 4.53 -1.23 3.11
N LEU A 80 5.52 -1.40 2.24
CA LEU A 80 6.61 -2.36 2.46
C LEU A 80 7.46 -1.93 3.66
N ALA A 81 7.80 -0.65 3.74
CA ALA A 81 8.52 -0.06 4.88
C ALA A 81 7.71 -0.17 6.19
N MET A 82 6.42 0.20 6.17
CA MET A 82 5.53 0.06 7.33
C MET A 82 5.40 -1.40 7.80
N ALA A 83 5.31 -2.35 6.86
CA ALA A 83 5.27 -3.76 7.18
C ALA A 83 6.60 -4.22 7.79
N ALA A 84 7.75 -3.78 7.27
CA ALA A 84 9.05 -4.10 7.86
C ALA A 84 9.18 -3.51 9.28
N ILE A 85 8.81 -2.25 9.49
CA ILE A 85 8.82 -1.59 10.81
C ILE A 85 7.92 -2.34 11.81
N SER A 86 6.73 -2.77 11.38
CA SER A 86 5.80 -3.51 12.24
C SER A 86 6.30 -4.91 12.65
N ASP A 87 7.38 -5.42 12.06
CA ASP A 87 8.02 -6.66 12.50
C ASP A 87 8.93 -6.45 13.74
N PHE A 88 9.36 -5.21 14.02
CA PHE A 88 10.19 -4.90 15.18
C PHE A 88 9.36 -4.72 16.46
N SER A 89 9.94 -5.11 17.59
CA SER A 89 9.34 -4.96 18.92
C SER A 89 9.56 -3.56 19.52
N VAL A 90 10.48 -2.78 18.95
CA VAL A 90 10.82 -1.42 19.38
C VAL A 90 10.10 -0.38 18.52
N PRO A 91 9.74 0.79 19.07
CA PRO A 91 9.21 1.90 18.28
C PRO A 91 10.26 2.39 17.27
N VAL A 92 9.88 2.45 15.99
CA VAL A 92 10.69 3.03 14.92
C VAL A 92 9.93 4.21 14.33
N SER A 93 10.57 5.38 14.30
CA SER A 93 9.99 6.56 13.64
C SER A 93 10.07 6.40 12.12
N MET A 94 8.95 6.65 11.44
CA MET A 94 8.89 6.71 9.98
C MET A 94 8.60 8.16 9.58
N LEU A 95 9.55 8.77 8.89
CA LEU A 95 9.36 10.08 8.25
C LEU A 95 8.93 9.83 6.81
N VAL A 96 7.87 10.50 6.40
CA VAL A 96 7.35 10.53 5.03
C VAL A 96 7.32 11.98 4.60
#